data_AF-A0A437MLB2-F1
#
_entry.id   AF-A0A437MLB2-F1
#
_cell.length_a   1.000
_cell.length_b   1.000
_cell.length_c   1.000
_cell.angle_alpha   90.00
_cell.angle_beta   90.00
_cell.angle_gamma   90.00
#
_symmetry.space_group_name_H-M   'P 1'
#
loop_
_entity.id
_entity.type
_entity.pdbx_description
1 polymer ?
#
loop_
_entity_poly.entity_id
_entity_poly.type
_entity_poly.pdbx_seq_one_letter_code
_entity_poly.pdbx_strand_id
1 'polypeptide(L)' 'MKIIDINGLYLEIENLQLAIMQADDYRHYEHIDPLHRQADEKLKAYWEDIYQKLLQLQG' A
#
# COMPACT_ATOMS: atom_id res chain seq x y z
N MET A 1 12.79 -9.27 1.43
CA MET A 1 12.48 -8.62 2.74
C MET A 1 11.03 -8.94 3.09
N LYS A 2 10.56 -8.73 4.33
CA LYS A 2 9.19 -9.11 4.71
C LYS A 2 8.50 -8.02 5.50
N ILE A 3 7.21 -7.81 5.23
CA ILE A 3 6.30 -7.00 6.04
C ILE A 3 5.04 -7.81 6.35
N ILE A 4 4.28 -7.39 7.35
CA ILE A 4 2.94 -7.91 7.64
C ILE A 4 1.95 -6.81 7.28
N ASP A 5 1.00 -7.08 6.39
CA ASP A 5 -0.04 -6.10 6.02
C ASP A 5 -1.03 -5.86 7.18
N ILE A 6 -1.96 -4.92 6.99
CA ILE A 6 -2.98 -4.62 8.01
C ILE A 6 -3.92 -5.80 8.32
N ASN A 7 -4.00 -6.81 7.44
CA ASN A 7 -4.81 -8.01 7.63
C ASN A 7 -4.04 -9.17 8.29
N GLY A 8 -2.77 -8.95 8.65
CA GLY A 8 -1.93 -9.99 9.27
C GLY A 8 -1.26 -10.94 8.27
N LEU A 9 -1.30 -10.62 6.97
CA LEU A 9 -0.68 -11.43 5.92
C LEU A 9 0.78 -11.05 5.73
N TYR A 10 1.63 -12.06 5.62
CA TYR A 10 3.04 -11.88 5.28
C TYR A 10 3.21 -11.59 3.80
N LEU A 11 3.86 -10.48 3.49
CA LEU A 11 4.24 -10.11 2.12
C LEU A 11 5.76 -10.22 1.97
N GLU A 12 6.18 -10.97 0.96
CA GLU A 12 7.57 -11.05 0.54
C GLU A 12 7.87 -9.94 -0.47
N ILE A 13 8.89 -9.13 -0.17
CA ILE A 13 9.33 -8.00 -0.98
C ILE A 13 10.59 -8.41 -1.72
N GLU A 14 10.47 -8.54 -3.04
CA GLU A 14 11.56 -8.90 -3.96
C GLU A 14 12.39 -7.69 -4.38
N ASN A 15 11.74 -6.56 -4.66
CA ASN A 15 12.39 -5.31 -5.02
C ASN A 15 11.79 -4.16 -4.20
N LEU A 16 12.55 -3.69 -3.21
CA LEU A 16 12.08 -2.67 -2.27
C LEU A 16 11.77 -1.33 -2.96
N GLN A 17 12.65 -0.87 -3.86
CA GLN A 17 12.47 0.42 -4.52
C GLN A 17 11.21 0.43 -5.39
N LEU A 18 11.00 -0.65 -6.16
CA LEU A 18 9.81 -0.78 -6.99
C LEU A 18 8.54 -0.88 -6.14
N ALA A 19 8.58 -1.64 -5.04
CA ALA A 19 7.43 -1.76 -4.13
C ALA A 19 7.05 -0.42 -3.50
N ILE A 20 8.03 0.41 -3.12
CA ILE A 20 7.80 1.75 -2.59
C ILE A 20 7.12 2.64 -3.64
N MET A 21 7.64 2.67 -4.87
CA MET A 21 7.06 3.45 -5.96
C MET A 21 5.60 3.03 -6.22
N GLN A 22 5.32 1.72 -6.28
CA GLN A 22 3.97 1.22 -6.47
C GLN A 22 3.03 1.63 -5.34
N ALA A 23 3.44 1.43 -4.08
CA ALA A 23 2.60 1.78 -2.94
C ALA A 23 2.33 3.30 -2.86
N ASP A 24 3.30 4.13 -3.25
CA ASP A 24 3.14 5.58 -3.34
C ASP A 24 2.14 6.00 -4.42
N ASP A 25 2.11 5.32 -5.56
CA ASP A 25 1.11 5.58 -6.59
C ASP A 25 -0.30 5.15 -6.12
N TYR A 26 -0.43 3.89 -5.68
CA TYR A 26 -1.73 3.30 -5.37
C TYR A 26 -2.44 3.93 -4.17
N ARG A 27 -1.71 4.48 -3.19
CA ARG A 27 -2.32 5.18 -2.03
C ARG A 27 -3.02 6.49 -2.43
N HIS A 28 -2.84 6.97 -3.66
CA HIS A 28 -3.51 8.15 -4.20
C HIS A 28 -4.60 7.85 -5.22
N TYR A 29 -4.70 6.62 -5.73
CA TYR A 29 -5.72 6.27 -6.71
C TYR A 29 -7.12 6.24 -6.11
N GLU A 30 -8.08 6.72 -6.88
CA GLU A 30 -9.50 6.69 -6.57
C GLU A 30 -10.32 6.65 -7.85
N HIS A 31 -11.53 6.10 -7.74
CA HIS A 31 -12.49 6.13 -8.83
C HIS A 31 -13.19 7.48 -8.86
N ILE A 32 -13.51 7.95 -10.07
CA ILE A 32 -14.31 9.17 -10.26
C ILE A 32 -15.76 8.92 -9.81
N ASP A 33 -16.26 7.69 -9.99
CA ASP A 33 -17.62 7.33 -9.62
C ASP A 33 -17.74 7.23 -8.07
N PRO A 34 -18.58 8.09 -7.45
CA PRO A 34 -18.72 8.15 -6.00
C PRO A 34 -19.28 6.87 -5.37
N LEU A 35 -19.87 5.96 -6.15
CA LEU A 35 -20.32 4.65 -5.66
C LEU A 35 -19.17 3.81 -5.10
N HIS A 36 -17.93 4.07 -5.52
CA HIS A 36 -16.74 3.36 -5.06
C HIS A 36 -16.04 4.00 -3.86
N ARG A 37 -16.49 5.16 -3.37
CA ARG A 37 -15.79 5.94 -2.34
C ARG A 37 -15.40 5.12 -1.11
N GLN A 38 -16.31 4.29 -0.60
CA GLN A 38 -16.03 3.45 0.58
C GLN A 38 -14.95 2.38 0.29
N ALA A 39 -14.90 1.85 -0.93
CA ALA A 39 -13.86 0.91 -1.34
C ALA A 39 -12.52 1.64 -1.49
N ASP A 40 -12.53 2.83 -2.10
CA ASP A 40 -11.34 3.67 -2.29
C ASP A 40 -10.71 4.07 -0.95
N GLU A 41 -11.52 4.47 0.04
CA GLU A 41 -11.03 4.78 1.39
C GLU A 41 -10.28 3.59 2.01
N LYS A 42 -10.79 2.37 1.85
CA LYS A 42 -10.15 1.14 2.35
C LYS A 42 -8.86 0.83 1.59
N LEU A 43 -8.85 0.98 0.26
CA LEU A 43 -7.66 0.76 -0.56
C LEU A 43 -6.57 1.78 -0.24
N LYS A 44 -6.92 3.06 -0.07
CA LYS A 44 -5.98 4.11 0.33
C LYS A 44 -5.36 3.81 1.69
N ALA A 45 -6.17 3.43 2.68
CA ALA A 45 -5.66 3.04 4.00
C ALA A 45 -4.74 1.82 3.93
N TYR A 46 -5.09 0.82 3.12
CA TYR A 46 -4.25 -0.36 2.89
C TYR A 46 -2.91 0.01 2.26
N TRP A 47 -2.91 0.79 1.17
CA TRP A 47 -1.68 1.16 0.47
C TRP A 47 -0.81 2.13 1.28
N GLU A 48 -1.39 3.01 2.08
CA GLU A 48 -0.64 3.85 3.02
C GLU A 48 0.08 3.00 4.07
N ASP A 49 -0.59 2.01 4.65
CA ASP A 49 0.02 1.07 5.60
C ASP A 49 1.20 0.31 4.98
N ILE A 50 1.03 -0.20 3.76
CA ILE A 50 2.11 -0.86 3.01
C ILE A 50 3.28 0.12 2.75
N TYR A 51 2.99 1.32 2.26
CA TYR A 51 4.01 2.33 1.95
C TYR A 51 4.87 2.67 3.17
N GLN A 52 4.25 2.95 4.32
CA GLN A 52 4.98 3.27 5.54
C GLN A 52 5.87 2.13 6.02
N LYS A 53 5.41 0.88 5.93
CA LYS A 53 6.20 -0.30 6.29
C LYS A 53 7.36 -0.52 5.33
N LEU A 54 7.18 -0.24 4.04
CA LEU A 54 8.27 -0.31 3.06
C LEU A 54 9.32 0.80 3.30
N LEU A 55 8.92 2.01 3.68
CA LEU A 55 9.87 3.06 4.04
C LEU A 55 10.74 2.69 5.25
N GLN A 56 10.17 2.00 6.25
CA GLN A 56 10.92 1.50 7.41
C GLN A 56 11.99 0.47 7.02
N LEU A 57 11.82 -0.19 5.88
CA LEU A 57 12.80 -1.12 5.34
C LEU A 57 13.92 -0.42 4.55
N GLN A 58 13.74 0.84 4.14
CA GLN A 58 14.68 1.54 3.27
C GLN A 58 15.97 1.99 3.98
N GLY A 59 15.95 2.18 5.31
CA GLY A 59 17.13 2.46 6.13
C GLY A 59 17.77 3.82 5.90
#